data_AF-A0A094R2B6-F1
#
_entry.id   AF-A0A094R2B6-F1
#
_cell.length_a   1.000
_cell.length_b   1.000
_cell.length_c   1.000
_cell.angle_alpha   90.00
_cell.angle_beta   90.00
_cell.angle_gamma   90.00
#
_symmetry.space_group_name_H-M   'P 1'
#
loop_
_entity.id
_entity.type
_entity.pdbx_description
1 polymer ?
#
loop_
_entity_poly.entity_id
_entity_poly.type
_entity_poly.pdbx_seq_one_letter_code
_entity_poly.pdbx_strand_id
1 'polypeptide(L)'
;MARSNSTSAAALRDNTGRTYVAIPVKSGEFEVDSLIAVLVVAKASSISGIEAVVTCGQEPAASSISAIKSEDSGAKIYLASEADELISL
;
A
#
# COMPACT_ATOMS: atom_id res chain seq x y z
N MET A 1 -6.07 -11.42 4.20
CA MET A 1 -7.31 -11.28 3.39
C MET A 1 -8.48 -12.09 3.93
N ALA A 2 -8.29 -13.34 4.35
CA ALA A 2 -9.36 -14.21 4.90
C ALA A 2 -10.18 -13.59 6.06
N ARG A 3 -9.54 -12.88 7.00
CA ARG A 3 -10.25 -12.22 8.12
C ARG A 3 -11.11 -11.03 7.67
N SER A 4 -10.64 -10.26 6.70
CA SER A 4 -11.27 -9.03 6.23
C SER A 4 -12.16 -9.22 5.01
N ASN A 5 -12.23 -10.45 4.46
CA ASN A 5 -12.88 -10.77 3.20
C ASN A 5 -12.50 -9.79 2.06
N SER A 6 -11.22 -9.43 1.99
CA SER A 6 -10.71 -8.44 1.05
C SER A 6 -9.87 -9.08 -0.06
N THR A 7 -9.88 -8.48 -1.24
CA THR A 7 -9.17 -8.95 -2.44
C THR A 7 -7.70 -8.54 -2.49
N SER A 8 -7.31 -7.53 -1.71
CA SER A 8 -5.90 -7.14 -1.57
C SER A 8 -5.63 -6.52 -0.20
N ALA A 9 -4.35 -6.33 0.12
CA ALA A 9 -3.91 -5.58 1.28
C ALA A 9 -2.57 -4.93 0.98
N ALA A 10 -2.24 -3.88 1.73
CA ALA A 10 -0.94 -3.23 1.67
C ALA A 10 -0.38 -3.02 3.08
N ALA A 11 0.94 -3.15 3.20
CA ALA A 11 1.70 -2.84 4.39
C ALA A 11 2.78 -1.81 4.03
N LEU A 12 2.73 -0.65 4.69
CA LEU A 12 3.69 0.44 4.53
C LEU A 12 4.57 0.53 5.77
N ARG A 13 5.88 0.54 5.58
CA ARG A 13 6.86 0.77 6.63
C ARG A 13 7.45 2.17 6.51
N ASP A 14 7.40 2.94 7.59
CA ASP A 14 8.01 4.27 7.64
C ASP A 14 9.48 4.22 8.09
N ASN A 15 10.19 5.33 7.90
CA ASN A 15 11.62 5.44 8.26
C ASN A 15 11.89 5.41 9.77
N THR A 16 10.85 5.40 10.60
CA THR A 16 10.95 5.25 12.06
C THR A 16 10.74 3.81 12.52
N GLY A 17 10.44 2.90 11.59
CA GLY A 17 10.18 1.48 11.83
C GLY A 17 8.72 1.15 12.15
N ARG A 18 7.79 2.12 12.10
CA ARG A 18 6.36 1.85 12.26
C ARG A 18 5.80 1.23 10.98
N THR A 19 4.89 0.27 11.14
CA THR A 19 4.22 -0.39 10.01
C THR A 19 2.72 -0.12 10.07
N TYR A 20 2.17 0.31 8.95
CA TYR A 20 0.74 0.58 8.75
C TYR A 20 0.18 -0.45 7.79
N VAL A 21 -1.05 -0.88 8.02
CA VAL A 21 -1.73 -1.85 7.17
C VAL A 21 -3.10 -1.35 6.79
N ALA A 22 -3.47 -1.55 5.53
CA ALA A 22 -4.80 -1.23 5.04
C ALA A 22 -5.25 -2.24 3.98
N ILE A 23 -6.55 -2.25 3.76
CA ILE A 23 -7.23 -2.97 2.68
C ILE A 23 -7.91 -1.92 1.77
N PRO A 24 -8.30 -2.28 0.54
CA PRO A 24 -9.11 -1.40 -0.31
C PRO A 24 -10.38 -0.95 0.43
N VAL A 25 -10.78 0.29 0.18
CA VAL A 25 -11.99 0.88 0.75
C VAL A 25 -12.93 1.24 -0.40
N LYS A 26 -14.17 0.74 -0.32
CA LYS A 26 -15.24 1.07 -1.24
C LYS A 26 -16.43 1.64 -0.47
N SER A 27 -16.94 2.78 -0.92
CA SER A 27 -18.10 3.47 -0.36
C SER A 27 -18.92 4.09 -1.49
N GLY A 28 -19.91 3.35 -1.99
CA GLY A 28 -20.66 3.74 -3.19
C GLY A 28 -19.74 3.72 -4.42
N GLU A 29 -19.73 4.83 -5.17
CA GLU A 29 -18.85 5.05 -6.33
C GLU A 29 -17.41 5.40 -5.95
N PHE A 30 -17.15 5.72 -4.68
CA PHE A 30 -15.80 6.00 -4.21
C PHE A 30 -15.07 4.70 -3.91
N GLU A 31 -13.94 4.49 -4.57
CA GLU A 31 -13.08 3.33 -4.39
C GLU A 31 -11.61 3.75 -4.35
N VAL A 32 -10.90 3.28 -3.33
CA VAL A 32 -9.44 3.42 -3.23
C VAL A 32 -8.83 2.03 -3.06
N ASP A 33 -7.74 1.78 -3.77
CA ASP A 33 -7.00 0.54 -3.62
C ASP A 33 -6.24 0.50 -2.28
N SER A 34 -5.69 -0.68 -1.98
CA SER A 34 -4.95 -0.92 -0.74
C SER A 34 -3.73 -0.01 -0.58
N LEU A 35 -3.09 0.38 -1.69
CA LEU A 35 -1.87 1.19 -1.69
C LEU A 35 -2.18 2.64 -1.29
N ILE A 36 -3.23 3.24 -1.85
CA ILE A 36 -3.69 4.56 -1.42
C ILE A 36 -4.27 4.51 0.00
N ALA A 37 -5.04 3.47 0.33
CA ALA A 37 -5.60 3.34 1.67
C ALA A 37 -4.51 3.31 2.76
N VAL A 38 -3.41 2.58 2.54
CA VAL A 38 -2.31 2.53 3.52
C VAL A 38 -1.53 3.84 3.60
N LEU A 39 -1.38 4.55 2.48
CA LEU A 39 -0.79 5.89 2.46
C LEU A 39 -1.61 6.86 3.31
N VAL A 40 -2.93 6.85 3.19
CA VAL A 40 -3.82 7.71 4.00
C VAL A 40 -3.61 7.45 5.50
N VAL A 41 -3.58 6.19 5.92
CA VAL A 41 -3.34 5.81 7.33
C VAL A 41 -1.97 6.30 7.81
N ALA A 42 -0.94 6.13 6.99
CA ALA A 42 0.41 6.57 7.32
C ALA A 42 0.49 8.10 7.43
N LYS A 43 -0.08 8.84 6.47
CA LYS A 43 -0.10 10.31 6.48
C LYS A 43 -0.89 10.87 7.66
N ALA A 44 -2.03 10.24 8.01
CA ALA A 44 -2.81 10.60 9.20
C ALA A 44 -2.00 10.40 10.50
N SER A 45 -1.00 9.51 10.47
CA SER A 45 -0.08 9.24 11.58
C SER A 45 1.19 10.11 11.54
N SER A 46 1.23 11.12 10.66
CA SER A 46 2.32 12.08 10.48
C SER A 46 3.68 11.40 10.23
N ILE A 47 3.74 10.47 9.28
CA ILE A 47 5.03 9.91 8.82
C ILE A 47 5.90 10.99 8.15
N SER A 48 7.21 10.84 8.28
CA SER A 48 8.20 11.73 7.67
C SER A 48 8.85 11.17 6.39
N GLY A 49 8.58 9.91 6.05
CA GLY A 49 9.11 9.24 4.86
C GLY A 49 8.70 7.78 4.81
N ILE A 50 8.92 7.14 3.67
CA ILE A 50 8.49 5.78 3.37
C ILE A 50 9.71 4.92 3.04
N GLU A 51 9.95 3.88 3.83
CA GLU A 51 11.05 2.94 3.60
C GLU A 51 10.68 1.95 2.49
N ALA A 52 9.53 1.31 2.65
CA ALA A 52 9.01 0.35 1.70
C ALA A 52 7.50 0.16 1.85
N VAL A 53 6.85 -0.27 0.77
CA VAL A 53 5.47 -0.71 0.75
C VAL A 53 5.38 -2.06 0.07
N VAL A 54 4.64 -3.00 0.65
CA VAL A 54 4.32 -4.28 0.03
C VAL A 54 2.82 -4.38 -0.14
N THR A 55 2.37 -4.76 -1.32
CA THR A 55 0.98 -5.12 -1.61
C THR A 55 0.86 -6.62 -1.83
N CYS A 56 -0.31 -7.19 -1.52
CA CYS A 56 -0.63 -8.59 -1.74
C CYS A 56 -2.02 -8.71 -2.35
N GLY A 57 -2.25 -9.73 -3.19
CA GLY A 57 -3.52 -9.96 -3.87
C GLY A 57 -3.58 -9.17 -5.18
N GLN A 58 -4.63 -8.35 -5.37
CA GLN A 58 -4.75 -7.54 -6.58
C GLN A 58 -3.62 -6.51 -6.72
N GLU A 59 -3.10 -6.40 -7.94
CA GLU A 59 -2.11 -5.41 -8.31
C GLU A 59 -2.68 -3.98 -8.17
N PRO A 60 -1.94 -3.05 -7.54
CA PRO A 60 -2.38 -1.67 -7.37
C PRO A 60 -2.39 -0.92 -8.71
N ALA A 61 -3.22 0.11 -8.82
CA ALA A 61 -3.28 0.92 -10.03
C ALA A 61 -1.97 1.70 -10.25
N ALA A 62 -1.58 1.92 -11.50
CA ALA A 62 -0.39 2.70 -11.85
C ALA A 62 -0.42 4.13 -11.27
N SER A 63 -1.61 4.73 -11.18
CA SER A 63 -1.81 6.03 -10.53
C SER A 63 -1.48 5.99 -9.03
N SER A 64 -1.77 4.88 -8.36
CA SER A 64 -1.51 4.70 -6.94
C SER A 64 -0.02 4.50 -6.65
N ILE A 65 0.67 3.74 -7.51
CA ILE A 65 2.14 3.61 -7.47
C ILE A 65 2.78 4.98 -7.66
N SER A 66 2.29 5.76 -8.63
CA SER A 66 2.78 7.12 -8.91
C SER A 66 2.56 8.07 -7.72
N ALA A 67 1.44 7.92 -7.00
CA ALA A 67 1.17 8.72 -5.80
C ALA A 67 2.20 8.46 -4.69
N ILE A 68 2.54 7.19 -4.42
CA ILE A 68 3.58 6.85 -3.43
C ILE A 68 4.93 7.45 -3.86
N LYS A 69 5.33 7.26 -5.13
CA LYS A 69 6.60 7.79 -5.67
C LYS A 69 6.66 9.32 -5.67
N SER A 70 5.51 10.00 -5.70
CA SER A 70 5.42 11.46 -5.60
C SER A 70 5.57 11.95 -4.16
N GLU A 71 5.11 11.16 -3.17
CA GLU A 71 5.30 11.46 -1.75
C GLU A 71 6.75 11.21 -1.31
N ASP A 72 7.36 10.12 -1.79
CA ASP A 72 8.74 9.77 -1.51
C ASP A 72 9.33 8.99 -2.70
N SER A 73 10.25 9.63 -3.42
CA SER A 73 10.91 9.04 -4.59
C SER A 73 11.87 7.91 -4.24
N GLY A 74 12.27 7.80 -2.96
CA GLY A 74 13.08 6.71 -2.44
C GLY A 74 12.27 5.49 -1.99
N ALA A 75 10.94 5.60 -1.95
CA ALA A 75 10.07 4.52 -1.50
C ALA A 75 10.18 3.29 -2.41
N LYS A 76 10.48 2.14 -1.80
CA LYS A 76 10.47 0.86 -2.50
C LYS A 76 9.07 0.28 -2.48
N ILE A 77 8.57 -0.14 -3.63
CA ILE A 77 7.21 -0.69 -3.74
C ILE A 77 7.31 -2.10 -4.30
N TYR A 78 6.63 -3.05 -3.65
CA TYR A 78 6.65 -4.44 -4.04
C TYR A 78 5.24 -5.04 -4.08
N LEU A 79 5.02 -5.98 -4.99
CA LEU A 79 3.89 -6.89 -5.02
C LEU A 79 4.36 -8.29 -4.60
N ALA A 80 3.74 -8.85 -3.56
CA ALA A 80 3.88 -10.27 -3.25
C ALA A 80 2.92 -11.06 -4.16
N SER A 81 3.50 -11.83 -5.08
CA SER A 81 2.76 -12.64 -6.04
C SER A 81 2.26 -13.94 -5.40
N GLU A 82 1.32 -14.62 -6.07
CA GLU A 82 0.86 -15.95 -5.65
C GLU A 82 1.92 -17.05 -5.83
N ALA A 83 3.01 -16.75 -6.54
CA ALA A 83 4.15 -17.66 -6.73
C ALA A 83 5.19 -17.53 -5.60
N ASP A 84 4.85 -16.89 -4.48
CA ASP A 84 5.76 -16.57 -3.37
C ASP A 84 6.97 -15.70 -3.78
N GLU A 85 6.80 -14.86 -4.81
CA GLU A 85 7.83 -13.93 -5.29
C GLU A 85 7.51 -12.48 -4.91
N LEU A 86 8.57 -11.68 -4.69
CA LEU A 86 8.47 -10.23 -4.53
C LEU A 86 8.83 -9.55 -5.85
N ILE A 87 7.83 -8.93 -6.47
CA ILE A 87 7.97 -8.17 -7.73
C ILE A 87 8.10 -6.69 -7.39
N SER A 88 9.13 -6.01 -7.89
CA SER A 88 9.29 -4.56 -7.70
C SER A 88 8.37 -3.78 -8.64
N LEU A 89 7.72 -2.73 -8.12
CA LEU A 89 6.76 -1.86 -8.84
C LEU A 89 7.28 -0.43 -9.08
#